data_AF-A0A6I5CK29-F1
#
_entry.id   AF-A0A6I5CK29-F1
#
_cell.length_a   1.000
_cell.length_b   1.000
_cell.length_c   1.000
_cell.angle_alpha   90.00
_cell.angle_beta   90.00
_cell.angle_gamma   90.00
#
_symmetry.space_group_name_H-M   'P 1'
#
loop_
_entity.id
_entity.type
_entity.pdbx_description
1 polymer ?
#
loop_
_entity_poly.entity_id
_entity_poly.type
_entity_poly.pdbx_seq_one_letter_code
_entity_poly.pdbx_strand_id
1 'polypeptide(L)'
;PADVDPAVLAALLHRHGWQRRGGATGHYGRWTPPGPGGAATSLLVPVSRAFPDSDDLLGEALDALVRARTPSAYAVLAALAVPGDEIHWWRDEPGGPAGTAAWTAAE
;
A
#
# COMPACT_ATOMS: atom_id res chain seq x y z
N PRO A 1 5.50 7.74 11.45
CA PRO A 1 4.38 7.71 10.47
C PRO A 1 4.62 8.60 9.25
N ALA A 2 5.26 9.77 9.43
CA ALA A 2 5.47 10.78 8.39
C ALA A 2 6.14 10.26 7.10
N ASP A 3 6.91 9.17 7.13
CA ASP A 3 7.59 8.61 5.94
C ASP A 3 6.89 7.38 5.34
N VAL A 4 5.81 6.87 5.94
CA VAL A 4 5.12 5.66 5.45
C VAL A 4 4.15 5.98 4.32
N ASP A 5 4.40 5.52 3.11
CA ASP A 5 3.44 5.66 2.01
C ASP A 5 2.19 4.78 2.26
N PRO A 6 0.95 5.34 2.27
CA PRO A 6 -0.27 4.55 2.39
C PRO A 6 -0.43 3.44 1.34
N ALA A 7 0.06 3.66 0.12
CA ALA A 7 0.02 2.67 -0.95
C ALA A 7 0.95 1.49 -0.67
N VAL A 8 2.15 1.76 -0.16
CA VAL A 8 3.11 0.72 0.29
C VAL A 8 2.51 -0.07 1.44
N LEU A 9 1.93 0.59 2.45
CA LEU A 9 1.25 -0.09 3.55
C LEU A 9 0.10 -0.98 3.05
N ALA A 10 -0.74 -0.48 2.15
CA ALA A 10 -1.83 -1.27 1.55
C ALA A 10 -1.31 -2.49 0.77
N ALA A 11 -0.24 -2.34 -0.01
CA ALA A 11 0.39 -3.43 -0.74
C ALA A 11 0.96 -4.51 0.19
N LEU A 12 1.65 -4.09 1.26
CA LEU A 12 2.20 -5.01 2.26
C LEU A 12 1.09 -5.76 3.01
N LEU A 13 0.02 -5.07 3.41
CA LEU A 13 -1.15 -5.70 4.04
C LEU A 13 -1.71 -6.80 3.13
N HIS A 14 -1.93 -6.49 1.85
CA HIS A 14 -2.42 -7.48 0.88
C HIS A 14 -1.47 -8.67 0.74
N ARG A 15 -0.17 -8.42 0.57
CA ARG A 15 0.87 -9.46 0.47
C ARG A 15 0.90 -10.39 1.68
N HIS A 16 0.65 -9.86 2.87
CA HIS A 16 0.62 -10.61 4.13
C HIS A 16 -0.77 -11.17 4.48
N GLY A 17 -1.69 -11.22 3.51
CA GLY A 17 -2.98 -11.91 3.63
C GLY A 17 -4.06 -11.10 4.34
N TRP A 18 -3.83 -9.81 4.61
CA TRP A 18 -4.89 -8.95 5.11
C TRP A 18 -5.92 -8.70 4.01
N GLN A 19 -7.18 -8.66 4.41
CA GLN A 19 -8.30 -8.51 3.48
C GLN A 19 -8.90 -7.12 3.61
N ARG A 20 -9.06 -6.44 2.48
CA ARG A 20 -9.82 -5.20 2.40
C ARG A 20 -11.32 -5.51 2.43
N ARG A 21 -12.02 -4.99 3.45
CA ARG A 21 -13.45 -5.26 3.74
C ARG A 21 -14.37 -4.07 3.46
N GLY A 22 -13.92 -3.13 2.63
CA GLY A 22 -14.63 -1.88 2.32
C GLY A 22 -13.88 -0.65 2.83
N GLY A 23 -14.60 0.43 3.09
CA GLY A 23 -14.05 1.73 3.49
C GLY A 23 -14.76 2.88 2.77
N ALA A 24 -14.49 4.11 3.17
CA ALA A 24 -15.03 5.28 2.48
C ALA A 24 -14.25 5.52 1.18
N THR A 25 -14.90 5.34 0.03
CA THR A 25 -14.31 5.53 -1.30
C THR A 25 -13.66 6.91 -1.41
N GLY A 26 -12.40 6.95 -1.86
CA GLY A 26 -11.63 8.20 -1.97
C GLY A 26 -11.00 8.69 -0.65
N HIS A 27 -11.29 8.05 0.48
CA HIS A 27 -10.76 8.45 1.79
C HIS A 27 -9.87 7.36 2.39
N TYR A 28 -10.43 6.20 2.72
CA TYR A 28 -9.69 5.11 3.38
C TYR A 28 -10.25 3.72 3.05
N GLY A 29 -9.38 2.72 3.13
CA GLY A 29 -9.72 1.30 3.10
C GLY A 29 -9.69 0.68 4.49
N ARG A 30 -10.68 -0.16 4.79
CA ARG A 30 -10.75 -0.97 6.00
C ARG A 30 -10.13 -2.34 5.76
N TRP A 31 -9.14 -2.71 6.55
CA TRP A 31 -8.40 -3.99 6.46
C TRP A 31 -8.62 -4.84 7.70
N THR A 32 -8.68 -6.16 7.51
CA THR A 32 -8.81 -7.15 8.59
C THR A 32 -7.72 -8.22 8.48
N PRO A 33 -7.16 -8.70 9.60
CA PRO A 33 -6.10 -9.70 9.59
C PRO A 33 -6.59 -11.05 9.05
N PRO A 34 -5.67 -11.87 8.50
CA PRO A 34 -5.98 -13.24 8.10
C PRO A 34 -6.31 -14.12 9.31
N GLY A 35 -7.19 -15.10 9.11
CA GLY A 35 -7.49 -16.15 10.08
C GLY A 35 -8.74 -15.92 10.94
N PRO A 36 -9.22 -16.96 11.65
CA PRO A 36 -10.53 -16.98 12.32
C PRO A 36 -10.62 -16.10 13.57
N GLY A 37 -9.50 -15.64 14.12
CA GLY A 37 -9.45 -14.66 15.23
C GLY A 37 -9.35 -13.19 14.77
N GLY A 38 -9.33 -12.94 13.46
CA GLY A 38 -8.99 -11.62 12.92
C GLY A 38 -10.08 -10.56 13.04
N ALA A 39 -11.32 -10.94 13.39
CA ALA A 39 -12.46 -10.02 13.38
C ALA A 39 -12.37 -8.87 14.41
N ALA A 40 -11.56 -9.01 15.46
CA ALA A 40 -11.45 -8.00 16.51
C ALA A 40 -10.55 -6.81 16.14
N THR A 41 -9.62 -6.98 15.19
CA THR A 41 -8.71 -5.92 14.76
C THR A 41 -9.08 -5.45 13.37
N SER A 42 -9.32 -4.14 13.22
CA SER A 42 -9.53 -3.52 11.92
C SER A 42 -8.64 -2.30 11.78
N LEU A 43 -7.97 -2.19 10.63
CA LEU A 43 -7.12 -1.05 10.30
C LEU A 43 -7.84 -0.16 9.31
N LEU A 44 -7.73 1.14 9.48
CA LEU A 44 -8.12 2.13 8.48
C LEU A 44 -6.85 2.67 7.84
N VAL A 45 -6.70 2.45 6.54
CA VAL A 45 -5.53 2.92 5.79
C VAL A 45 -6.02 3.96 4.79
N PRO A 46 -5.50 5.21 4.84
CA PRO A 46 -5.89 6.24 3.89
C PRO A 46 -5.52 5.82 2.46
N VAL A 47 -6.27 6.27 1.46
CA VAL A 47 -5.97 5.94 0.06
C VAL A 47 -4.76 6.70 -0.48
N SER A 48 -4.44 7.86 0.12
CA SER A 48 -3.35 8.75 -0.28
C SER A 48 -3.03 9.74 0.85
N ARG A 49 -1.80 10.29 0.83
CA ARG A 49 -1.35 11.39 1.70
C ARG A 49 -2.12 12.69 1.50
N ALA A 50 -2.81 12.85 0.37
CA ALA A 50 -3.66 14.01 0.11
C ALA A 50 -4.94 14.05 0.98
N PHE A 51 -5.28 12.94 1.64
CA PHE A 51 -6.42 12.90 2.55
C PHE A 51 -6.09 13.66 3.85
N PRO A 52 -6.92 14.62 4.30
CA PRO A 52 -6.60 15.51 5.44
C PRO A 52 -6.19 14.78 6.73
N ASP A 53 -6.79 13.62 7.02
CA ASP A 53 -6.51 12.85 8.24
C ASP A 53 -5.54 11.68 7.98
N SER A 54 -4.75 11.75 6.89
CA SER A 54 -3.87 10.65 6.50
C SER A 54 -2.85 10.30 7.58
N ASP A 55 -2.24 11.29 8.22
CA ASP A 55 -1.19 11.05 9.21
C ASP A 55 -1.74 10.44 10.49
N ASP A 56 -2.91 10.88 10.93
CA ASP A 56 -3.62 10.32 12.08
C ASP A 56 -4.04 8.87 11.81
N LEU A 57 -4.66 8.60 10.65
CA LEU A 57 -5.04 7.23 10.26
C LEU A 57 -3.82 6.32 10.10
N LEU A 58 -2.71 6.80 9.55
CA LEU A 58 -1.46 6.02 9.47
C LEU A 58 -0.89 5.72 10.86
N GLY A 59 -0.88 6.71 11.75
CA GLY A 59 -0.46 6.53 13.14
C GLY A 59 -1.29 5.46 13.85
N GLU A 60 -2.62 5.58 13.78
CA GLU A 60 -3.54 4.61 14.38
C GLU A 60 -3.39 3.20 13.78
N ALA A 61 -3.20 3.09 12.46
CA ALA A 61 -3.01 1.82 11.79
C ALA A 61 -1.71 1.13 12.23
N LEU A 62 -0.60 1.86 12.35
CA LEU A 62 0.68 1.33 12.82
C LEU A 62 0.59 0.88 14.30
N ASP A 63 -0.05 1.69 15.14
CA ASP A 63 -0.30 1.34 16.53
C ASP A 63 -1.18 0.09 16.67
N ALA A 64 -2.24 -0.01 15.87
CA ALA A 64 -3.10 -1.18 15.84
C ALA A 64 -2.37 -2.44 15.34
N LEU A 65 -1.44 -2.31 14.39
CA LEU A 65 -0.56 -3.41 13.96
C LEU A 65 0.33 -3.89 15.11
N VAL A 66 0.96 -2.98 15.86
CA VAL A 66 1.78 -3.33 17.03
C VAL A 66 0.95 -4.06 18.09
N ARG A 67 -0.30 -3.62 18.32
CA ARG A 67 -1.23 -4.22 19.28
C ARG A 67 -1.84 -5.54 18.84
N ALA A 68 -1.95 -5.81 17.54
CA ALA A 68 -2.57 -7.03 17.01
C ALA A 68 -1.80 -8.30 17.42
N ARG A 69 -0.48 -8.19 17.64
CA ARG A 69 0.42 -9.29 18.08
C ARG A 69 0.33 -10.55 17.20
N THR A 70 -0.14 -10.44 15.96
CA THR A 70 -0.20 -11.58 15.02
C THR A 70 1.09 -11.69 14.21
N PRO A 71 1.48 -12.89 13.75
CA PRO A 71 2.65 -13.07 12.89
C PRO A 71 2.59 -12.22 11.61
N SER A 72 1.40 -12.07 11.02
CA SER A 72 1.21 -11.24 9.82
C SER A 72 1.39 -9.75 10.10
N ALA A 73 1.00 -9.24 11.28
CA ALA A 73 1.23 -7.84 11.66
C ALA A 73 2.72 -7.54 11.83
N TYR A 74 3.45 -8.44 12.51
CA TYR A 74 4.90 -8.29 12.65
C TYR A 74 5.64 -8.35 11.31
N ALA A 75 5.19 -9.21 10.38
CA ALA A 75 5.78 -9.28 9.05
C ALA A 75 5.60 -7.97 8.26
N VAL A 76 4.42 -7.33 8.36
CA VAL A 76 4.16 -6.01 7.76
C VAL A 76 5.06 -4.94 8.37
N LEU A 77 5.15 -4.87 9.70
CA LEU A 77 5.99 -3.90 10.40
C LEU A 77 7.48 -4.10 10.06
N ALA A 78 7.94 -5.35 9.97
CA ALA A 78 9.30 -5.66 9.57
C ALA A 78 9.58 -5.23 8.12
N ALA A 79 8.63 -5.47 7.20
CA ALA A 79 8.77 -5.06 5.81
C ALA A 79 8.81 -3.53 5.64
N LEU A 80 8.08 -2.77 6.45
CA LEU A 80 8.14 -1.29 6.48
C LEU A 80 9.46 -0.75 7.03
N ALA A 81 10.12 -1.47 7.93
CA ALA A 81 11.38 -1.06 8.54
C ALA A 81 12.59 -1.30 7.64
N VAL A 82 12.43 -2.10 6.57
CA VAL A 82 13.44 -2.25 5.53
C VAL A 82 13.25 -1.10 4.55
N PRO A 83 14.23 -0.21 4.35
CA PRO A 83 14.18 0.80 3.29
C PRO A 83 13.93 0.07 1.97
N GLY A 84 12.77 0.27 1.36
CA GLY A 84 12.38 -0.45 0.16
C GLY A 84 13.33 -0.10 -0.98
N ASP A 85 14.06 -1.08 -1.49
CA ASP A 85 14.75 -1.01 -2.79
C ASP A 85 13.72 -1.10 -3.95
N GLU A 86 12.55 -0.46 -3.78
CA GLU A 86 11.45 -0.56 -4.72
C GLU A 86 11.80 0.24 -5.97
N ILE A 87 12.30 -0.47 -6.98
CA ILE A 87 12.50 0.07 -8.33
C ILE A 87 11.12 0.43 -8.90
N HIS A 88 10.77 1.71 -8.83
CA HIS A 88 9.58 2.26 -9.48
C HIS A 88 9.83 2.37 -10.99
N TRP A 89 9.39 1.37 -11.76
CA TRP A 89 9.27 1.52 -13.22
C TRP A 89 7.99 2.32 -13.52
N TRP A 90 8.14 3.61 -13.81
CA TRP A 90 7.10 4.36 -14.50
C TRP A 90 7.35 4.26 -16.02
N ARG A 91 6.32 3.91 -16.78
CA ARG A 91 6.32 4.11 -18.23
C ARG A 91 5.68 5.47 -18.48
N ASP A 92 6.49 6.46 -18.86
CA ASP A 92 5.95 7.65 -19.50
C ASP A 92 5.47 7.21 -20.88
N GLU A 93 4.16 7.23 -21.11
CA GLU A 93 3.61 7.09 -22.46
C GLU A 93 3.58 8.49 -23.07
N PRO A 94 4.53 8.86 -23.95
CA PRO A 94 4.40 10.11 -24.67
C PRO A 94 3.15 9.99 -25.55
N GLY A 95 2.09 10.69 -25.15
CA GLY A 95 0.90 10.93 -25.95
C GLY A 95 1.25 11.85 -27.12
N GLY A 96 2.03 11.35 -28.07
CA GLY A 96 2.32 11.98 -29.36
C GLY A 96 1.81 11.07 -30.47
N PRO A 97 1.27 11.62 -31.57
CA PRO A 97 0.75 10.81 -32.67
C PRO A 97 1.86 9.89 -33.20
N ALA A 98 1.57 8.59 -33.20
CA ALA A 98 2.47 7.53 -33.63
C ALA A 98 2.85 7.70 -35.11
N GLY A 99 3.94 8.42 -35.36
CA GLY A 99 4.65 8.38 -36.62
C GLY A 99 5.36 7.05 -36.72
N THR A 100 4.88 6.17 -37.60
CA THR A 100 5.47 4.86 -37.88
C THR A 100 6.87 5.06 -38.47
N ALA A 101 7.92 4.91 -37.66
CA ALA A 101 9.29 4.82 -38.16
C ALA A 101 9.58 3.36 -38.51
N ALA A 102 9.63 3.06 -39.81
CA ALA A 102 10.05 1.76 -40.32
C ALA A 102 11.56 1.56 -40.03
N TRP A 103 11.89 0.49 -39.31
CA TRP A 103 13.26 0.09 -39.02
C TRP A 103 13.91 -0.45 -40.29
N THR A 104 14.75 0.35 -40.96
CA THR A 104 15.66 -0.18 -41.99
C THR A 104 16.90 -0.72 -41.29
N ALA A 105 16.98 -2.05 -41.20
CA ALA A 105 18.23 -2.74 -40.91
C ALA A 105 19.21 -2.48 -42.06
N ALA A 106 20.40 -1.97 -41.75
CA ALA A 106 21.54 -1.99 -42.65
C ALA A 106 22.50 -3.07 -42.15
N GLU A 107 22.89 -3.95 -43.07
CA GLU A 107 23.90 -5.01 -42.90
C GLU A 107 25.31 -4.42 -42.91
#